data_AF-A0A8T3ZGY1-F1
#
_entry.id   AF-A0A8T3ZGY1-F1
#
_cell.length_a   1.000
_cell.length_b   1.000
_cell.length_c   1.000
_cell.angle_alpha   90.00
_cell.angle_beta   90.00
_cell.angle_gamma   90.00
#
_symmetry.space_group_name_H-M   'P 1'
#
loop_
_entity.id
_entity.type
_entity.pdbx_description
1 polymer ?
#
loop_
_entity_poly.entity_id
_entity_poly.type
_entity_poly.pdbx_seq_one_letter_code
_entity_poly.pdbx_strand_id
1 'polypeptide(L)'
;MYLDALEIKKIENNVKTYLAEGLLKKDTSAKELVGIYLQNAERSFATANLLLAISDSSELKKANKIEPEFETYIWVLITSYYAMFYAANALLAKIGLKTTEKIAHKVTSDAFVIYFILNNKLAKSLFESYQESMSHAMDLTKQDMETFITKAEKFASSLEDERRKRGKFQYNMKLEMKRSKAVTSLERAREFIREIRILVNK
;
A
#
# COMPACT_ATOMS: atom_id res chain seq x y z
N MET A 1 -0.58 -9.92 16.27
CA MET A 1 -1.87 -9.65 15.59
C MET A 1 -2.15 -8.16 15.66
N TYR A 2 -1.92 -7.45 14.55
CA TYR A 2 -2.14 -5.99 14.47
C TYR A 2 -3.61 -5.56 14.40
N LEU A 3 -4.53 -6.50 14.16
CA LEU A 3 -5.98 -6.27 14.12
C LEU A 3 -6.63 -7.07 15.25
N ASP A 4 -7.52 -6.46 16.03
CA ASP A 4 -8.27 -7.20 17.06
C ASP A 4 -9.47 -7.95 16.46
N ALA A 5 -10.05 -8.89 17.22
CA ALA A 5 -11.15 -9.73 16.76
C ALA A 5 -12.43 -8.93 16.41
N LEU A 6 -12.68 -7.80 17.08
CA LEU A 6 -13.83 -6.93 16.82
C LEU A 6 -13.64 -6.21 15.48
N GLU A 7 -12.43 -5.71 15.21
CA GLU A 7 -12.06 -5.06 13.96
C GLU A 7 -12.15 -6.05 12.78
N ILE A 8 -11.66 -7.28 12.95
CA ILE A 8 -11.79 -8.34 11.95
C ILE A 8 -13.27 -8.59 11.61
N LYS A 9 -14.11 -8.82 12.62
CA LYS A 9 -15.55 -9.06 12.42
C LYS A 9 -16.24 -7.90 11.69
N LYS A 10 -15.84 -6.66 12.00
CA LYS A 10 -16.32 -5.46 11.31
C LYS A 10 -15.90 -5.46 9.83
N ILE A 11 -14.63 -5.76 9.54
CA ILE A 11 -14.11 -5.84 8.17
C ILE A 11 -14.83 -6.95 7.38
N GLU A 12 -15.09 -8.11 7.97
CA GLU A 12 -15.85 -9.19 7.33
C GLU A 12 -17.28 -8.76 6.96
N ASN A 13 -17.98 -8.11 7.90
CA ASN A 13 -19.33 -7.60 7.65
C ASN A 13 -19.34 -6.50 6.58
N ASN A 14 -18.35 -5.61 6.61
CA ASN A 14 -18.15 -4.58 5.60
C ASN A 14 -17.99 -5.19 4.21
N VAL A 15 -17.08 -6.17 4.03
CA VAL A 15 -16.84 -6.78 2.71
C VAL A 15 -18.07 -7.52 2.18
N LYS A 16 -18.84 -8.20 3.03
CA LYS A 16 -20.14 -8.77 2.64
C LYS A 16 -21.11 -7.69 2.12
N THR A 17 -21.18 -6.56 2.83
CA THR A 17 -22.01 -5.41 2.43
C THR A 17 -21.53 -4.82 1.11
N TYR A 18 -20.22 -4.63 0.93
CA TYR A 18 -19.66 -4.10 -0.31
C TYR A 18 -19.96 -4.98 -1.52
N LEU A 19 -19.94 -6.30 -1.35
CA LEU A 19 -20.34 -7.24 -2.41
C LEU A 19 -21.83 -7.14 -2.73
N ALA A 20 -22.69 -7.06 -1.71
CA ALA A 20 -24.13 -6.94 -1.88
C ALA A 20 -24.54 -5.62 -2.55
N GLU A 21 -23.88 -4.51 -2.20
CA GLU A 21 -24.13 -3.17 -2.75
C GLU A 21 -23.38 -2.92 -4.08
N GLY A 22 -22.59 -3.88 -4.55
CA GLY A 22 -21.79 -3.75 -5.77
C GLY A 22 -20.63 -2.76 -5.69
N LEU A 23 -20.21 -2.37 -4.48
CA LEU A 23 -19.05 -1.52 -4.22
C LEU A 23 -17.72 -2.27 -4.42
N LEU A 24 -17.74 -3.59 -4.18
CA LEU A 24 -16.72 -4.55 -4.57
C LEU A 24 -17.38 -5.57 -5.51
N LYS A 25 -16.79 -5.82 -6.67
CA LYS A 25 -17.34 -6.72 -7.70
C LYS A 25 -16.40 -7.88 -7.96
N LYS A 26 -16.96 -9.08 -8.11
CA LYS A 26 -16.27 -10.21 -8.73
C LYS A 26 -16.42 -10.06 -10.24
N ASP A 27 -15.33 -9.69 -10.89
CA ASP A 27 -15.28 -9.34 -12.30
C ASP A 27 -13.95 -9.84 -12.89
N THR A 28 -14.01 -10.87 -13.72
CA THR A 28 -12.79 -11.46 -14.31
C THR A 28 -12.10 -10.52 -15.28
N SER A 29 -12.81 -9.57 -15.89
CA SER A 29 -12.21 -8.52 -16.73
C SER A 29 -11.31 -7.58 -15.92
N ALA A 30 -11.46 -7.53 -14.59
CA ALA A 30 -10.58 -6.76 -13.72
C ALA A 30 -9.10 -7.14 -13.89
N LYS A 31 -8.80 -8.39 -14.30
CA LYS A 31 -7.43 -8.85 -14.54
C LYS A 31 -6.71 -8.02 -15.62
N GLU A 32 -7.44 -7.45 -16.58
CA GLU A 32 -6.88 -6.58 -17.62
C GLU A 32 -6.35 -5.26 -17.04
N LEU A 33 -6.87 -4.83 -15.88
CA LEU A 33 -6.47 -3.60 -15.20
C LEU A 33 -5.17 -3.75 -14.39
N VAL A 34 -4.67 -4.97 -14.20
CA VAL A 34 -3.49 -5.25 -13.36
C VAL A 34 -2.28 -4.41 -13.79
N GLY A 35 -1.98 -4.39 -15.10
CA GLY A 35 -0.86 -3.61 -15.64
C GLY A 35 -1.04 -2.10 -15.43
N ILE A 36 -2.26 -1.59 -15.63
CA ILE A 36 -2.58 -0.18 -15.42
C ILE A 36 -2.40 0.20 -13.94
N TYR A 37 -2.86 -0.63 -13.01
CA TYR A 37 -2.69 -0.38 -11.58
C TYR A 37 -1.23 -0.40 -11.15
N LEU A 38 -0.43 -1.36 -11.62
CA LEU A 38 1.01 -1.38 -11.34
C LEU A 38 1.71 -0.13 -11.88
N GLN A 39 1.42 0.28 -13.12
CA GLN A 39 1.99 1.48 -13.70
C GLN A 39 1.61 2.74 -12.90
N ASN A 40 0.36 2.83 -12.44
CA ASN A 40 -0.09 3.95 -11.61
C ASN A 40 0.56 3.93 -10.22
N ALA A 41 0.80 2.76 -9.64
CA ALA A 41 1.55 2.62 -8.40
C ALA A 41 2.97 3.15 -8.55
N GLU A 42 3.68 2.74 -9.61
CA GLU A 42 5.05 3.18 -9.89
C GLU A 42 5.15 4.68 -10.17
N ARG A 43 4.25 5.22 -11.00
CA ARG A 43 4.19 6.67 -11.28
C ARG A 43 3.90 7.48 -10.03
N SER A 44 2.98 7.02 -9.19
CA SER A 44 2.67 7.68 -7.91
C SER A 44 3.90 7.65 -7.00
N PHE A 45 4.59 6.52 -6.90
CA PHE A 45 5.82 6.42 -6.11
C PHE A 45 6.93 7.34 -6.64
N ALA A 46 7.18 7.37 -7.95
CA ALA A 46 8.15 8.27 -8.56
C ALA A 46 7.81 9.74 -8.30
N THR A 47 6.53 10.10 -8.40
CA THR A 47 6.03 11.44 -8.07
C THR A 47 6.29 11.79 -6.60
N ALA A 48 6.01 10.87 -5.67
CA ALA A 48 6.28 11.09 -4.25
C ALA A 48 7.79 11.29 -3.95
N ASN A 49 8.68 10.54 -4.61
CA ASN A 49 10.12 10.76 -4.49
C ASN A 49 10.54 12.14 -5.02
N LEU A 50 10.01 12.56 -6.18
CA LEU A 50 10.32 13.86 -6.77
C LEU A 50 9.88 15.01 -5.87
N LEU A 51 8.66 14.92 -5.31
CA LEU A 51 8.13 15.89 -4.37
C LEU A 51 9.01 16.01 -3.11
N LEU A 52 9.46 14.88 -2.56
CA LEU A 52 10.38 14.89 -1.42
C LEU A 52 11.71 15.57 -1.79
N ALA A 53 12.29 15.22 -2.94
CA ALA A 53 13.55 15.82 -3.40
C ALA A 53 13.44 17.33 -3.60
N ILE A 54 12.34 17.83 -4.19
CA ILE A 54 12.09 19.27 -4.36
C ILE A 54 11.97 19.96 -2.99
N SER A 55 11.35 19.31 -2.00
CA SER A 55 11.19 19.90 -0.67
C SER A 55 12.53 20.03 0.07
N ASP A 56 13.42 19.05 -0.11
CA ASP A 56 14.66 18.93 0.63
C ASP A 56 15.88 19.62 -0.03
N SER A 57 15.85 19.86 -1.35
CA SER A 57 17.01 20.42 -2.08
C SER A 57 16.83 21.91 -2.38
N SER A 58 17.72 22.71 -1.80
CA SER A 58 17.81 24.14 -2.09
C SER A 58 18.25 24.40 -3.55
N GLU A 59 19.07 23.50 -4.11
CA GLU A 59 19.58 23.55 -5.47
C GLU A 59 18.46 23.31 -6.47
N LEU A 60 17.62 22.29 -6.26
CA LEU A 60 16.46 22.03 -7.10
C LEU A 60 15.45 23.18 -7.03
N LYS A 61 15.21 23.74 -5.85
CA LYS A 61 14.34 24.91 -5.70
C LYS A 61 14.87 26.10 -6.51
N LYS A 62 16.15 26.42 -6.37
CA LYS A 62 16.81 27.51 -7.11
C LYS A 62 16.75 27.28 -8.63
N ALA A 63 17.11 26.08 -9.09
CA ALA A 63 17.12 25.73 -10.52
C ALA A 63 15.73 25.86 -11.17
N ASN A 64 14.67 25.63 -10.40
CA ASN A 64 13.28 25.68 -10.87
C ASN A 64 12.55 26.97 -10.48
N LYS A 65 13.24 27.98 -9.93
CA LYS A 65 12.66 29.26 -9.48
C LYS A 65 11.52 29.07 -8.46
N ILE A 66 11.67 28.08 -7.59
CA ILE A 66 10.74 27.78 -6.49
C ILE A 66 11.20 28.54 -5.23
N GLU A 67 10.24 29.04 -4.44
CA GLU A 67 10.53 29.76 -3.20
C GLU A 67 11.28 28.88 -2.18
N PRO A 68 12.24 29.43 -1.40
CA PRO A 68 13.04 28.64 -0.45
C PRO A 68 12.20 27.86 0.57
N GLU A 69 11.12 28.48 1.05
CA GLU A 69 10.22 27.92 2.07
C GLU A 69 9.18 26.94 1.52
N PHE A 70 9.12 26.76 0.20
CA PHE A 70 8.19 25.82 -0.41
C PHE A 70 8.50 24.37 0.01
N GLU A 71 7.48 23.65 0.47
CA GLU A 71 7.56 22.24 0.87
C GLU A 71 6.36 21.47 0.35
N THR A 72 6.53 20.18 0.12
CA THR A 72 5.48 19.30 -0.40
C THR A 72 5.32 18.03 0.44
N TYR A 73 5.76 18.02 1.69
CA TYR A 73 5.74 16.83 2.55
C TYR A 73 4.33 16.25 2.71
N ILE A 74 3.30 17.10 2.76
CA ILE A 74 1.90 16.66 2.77
C ILE A 74 1.56 15.91 1.48
N TRP A 75 2.01 16.40 0.33
CA TRP A 75 1.80 15.76 -0.96
C TRP A 75 2.61 14.47 -1.10
N VAL A 76 3.81 14.39 -0.51
CA VAL A 76 4.56 13.13 -0.42
C VAL A 76 3.72 12.07 0.30
N LEU A 77 3.15 12.37 1.47
CA LEU A 77 2.28 11.45 2.20
C LEU A 77 1.09 10.96 1.37
N ILE A 78 0.37 11.91 0.76
CA ILE A 78 -0.81 11.61 -0.06
C ILE A 78 -0.42 10.72 -1.25
N THR A 79 0.66 11.07 -1.94
CA THR A 79 1.07 10.38 -3.16
C THR A 79 1.67 9.00 -2.85
N SER A 80 2.41 8.85 -1.74
CA SER A 80 2.85 7.56 -1.22
C SER A 80 1.67 6.63 -0.90
N TYR A 81 0.60 7.16 -0.30
CA TYR A 81 -0.62 6.39 -0.09
C TYR A 81 -1.26 5.93 -1.41
N TYR A 82 -1.38 6.81 -2.41
CA TYR A 82 -1.93 6.43 -3.72
C TYR A 82 -1.10 5.33 -4.39
N ALA A 83 0.22 5.38 -4.25
CA ALA A 83 1.10 4.34 -4.75
C ALA A 83 0.77 2.96 -4.14
N MET A 84 0.56 2.90 -2.82
CA MET A 84 0.12 1.68 -2.13
C MET A 84 -1.30 1.26 -2.51
N PHE A 85 -2.22 2.21 -2.63
CA PHE A 85 -3.61 1.97 -3.01
C PHE A 85 -3.70 1.32 -4.40
N TYR A 86 -2.94 1.82 -5.37
CA TYR A 86 -2.91 1.22 -6.71
C TYR A 86 -2.28 -0.16 -6.70
N ALA A 87 -1.19 -0.38 -5.96
CA ALA A 87 -0.61 -1.71 -5.82
C ALA A 87 -1.62 -2.71 -5.19
N ALA A 88 -2.34 -2.32 -4.13
CA ALA A 88 -3.36 -3.16 -3.53
C ALA A 88 -4.50 -3.50 -4.51
N ASN A 89 -4.93 -2.53 -5.33
CA ASN A 89 -5.92 -2.80 -6.39
C ASN A 89 -5.37 -3.69 -7.50
N ALA A 90 -4.08 -3.62 -7.85
CA ALA A 90 -3.46 -4.56 -8.78
C ALA A 90 -3.56 -6.00 -8.27
N LEU A 91 -3.31 -6.22 -6.98
CA LEU A 91 -3.40 -7.55 -6.38
C LEU A 91 -4.86 -8.07 -6.29
N LEU A 92 -5.81 -7.19 -5.94
CA LEU A 92 -7.24 -7.53 -5.99
C LEU A 92 -7.70 -7.85 -7.43
N ALA A 93 -7.29 -7.04 -8.40
CA ALA A 93 -7.59 -7.23 -9.81
C ALA A 93 -7.07 -8.57 -10.34
N LYS A 94 -5.87 -8.98 -9.91
CA LYS A 94 -5.28 -10.29 -10.25
C LYS A 94 -6.16 -11.47 -9.86
N ILE A 95 -6.90 -11.37 -8.75
CA ILE A 95 -7.85 -12.41 -8.31
C ILE A 95 -9.29 -12.17 -8.82
N GLY A 96 -9.48 -11.27 -9.78
CA GLY A 96 -10.79 -10.97 -10.38
C GLY A 96 -11.71 -10.15 -9.48
N LEU A 97 -11.15 -9.29 -8.63
CA LEU A 97 -11.92 -8.35 -7.82
C LEU A 97 -11.69 -6.91 -8.28
N LYS A 98 -12.78 -6.14 -8.38
CA LYS A 98 -12.76 -4.73 -8.78
C LYS A 98 -13.49 -3.87 -7.77
N THR A 99 -12.85 -2.81 -7.30
CA THR A 99 -13.48 -1.79 -6.47
C THR A 99 -14.17 -0.74 -7.36
N THR A 100 -15.24 -0.15 -6.85
CA THR A 100 -15.89 1.02 -7.49
C THR A 100 -15.33 2.32 -6.92
N GLU A 101 -15.67 3.46 -7.53
CA GLU A 101 -15.17 4.78 -7.11
C GLU A 101 -15.72 5.24 -5.75
N LYS A 102 -16.93 4.81 -5.39
CA LYS A 102 -17.56 5.20 -4.12
C LYS A 102 -16.82 4.54 -2.96
N ILE A 103 -16.32 5.37 -2.03
CA ILE A 103 -15.54 4.95 -0.84
C ILE A 103 -14.39 3.98 -1.15
N ALA A 104 -13.84 4.04 -2.38
CA ALA A 104 -12.87 3.08 -2.93
C ALA A 104 -11.72 2.74 -1.96
N HIS A 105 -11.18 3.76 -1.30
CA HIS A 105 -10.08 3.63 -0.34
C HIS A 105 -10.39 2.67 0.83
N LYS A 106 -11.60 2.73 1.39
CA LYS A 106 -11.99 1.85 2.50
C LYS A 106 -12.30 0.45 1.98
N VAL A 107 -12.99 0.34 0.84
CA VAL A 107 -13.30 -0.94 0.19
C VAL A 107 -12.03 -1.70 -0.17
N THR A 108 -11.05 -1.04 -0.80
CA THR A 108 -9.75 -1.63 -1.13
C THR A 108 -9.03 -2.12 0.13
N SER A 109 -9.00 -1.30 1.20
CA SER A 109 -8.31 -1.69 2.44
C SER A 109 -8.94 -2.91 3.11
N ASP A 110 -10.26 -2.92 3.25
CA ASP A 110 -11.00 -4.03 3.88
C ASP A 110 -10.90 -5.31 3.03
N ALA A 111 -11.03 -5.18 1.70
CA ALA A 111 -10.87 -6.30 0.79
C ALA A 111 -9.43 -6.86 0.84
N PHE A 112 -8.42 -6.00 0.87
CA PHE A 112 -7.03 -6.43 0.98
C PHE A 112 -6.80 -7.28 2.23
N VAL A 113 -7.33 -6.85 3.39
CA VAL A 113 -7.27 -7.61 4.64
C VAL A 113 -7.91 -9.00 4.48
N ILE A 114 -9.15 -9.06 3.99
CA ILE A 114 -9.89 -10.34 3.84
C ILE A 114 -9.19 -11.30 2.88
N TYR A 115 -8.78 -10.79 1.71
CA TYR A 115 -8.34 -11.65 0.61
C TYR A 115 -6.85 -11.99 0.63
N PHE A 116 -6.03 -11.26 1.40
CA PHE A 116 -4.59 -11.48 1.39
C PHE A 116 -3.97 -11.64 2.79
N ILE A 117 -4.59 -11.09 3.84
CA ILE A 117 -4.03 -11.13 5.19
C ILE A 117 -4.64 -12.27 6.00
N LEU A 118 -5.96 -12.29 6.19
CA LEU A 118 -6.62 -13.27 7.07
C LEU A 118 -6.50 -14.72 6.59
N ASN A 119 -6.28 -14.92 5.29
CA ASN A 119 -6.07 -16.25 4.70
C ASN A 119 -4.58 -16.60 4.51
N ASN A 120 -3.67 -15.78 5.04
CA ASN A 120 -2.22 -15.90 4.91
C ASN A 120 -1.70 -15.98 3.46
N LYS A 121 -2.49 -15.62 2.44
CA LYS A 121 -2.04 -15.70 1.04
C LYS A 121 -0.84 -14.80 0.78
N LEU A 122 -0.84 -13.59 1.34
CA LEU A 122 0.29 -12.66 1.23
C LEU A 122 1.53 -13.25 1.88
N ALA A 123 1.41 -13.72 3.13
CA ALA A 123 2.51 -14.30 3.88
C ALA A 123 3.12 -15.51 3.14
N LYS A 124 2.27 -16.44 2.68
CA LYS A 124 2.70 -17.64 1.93
C LYS A 124 3.45 -17.27 0.66
N SER A 125 2.91 -16.34 -0.12
CA SER A 125 3.51 -16.00 -1.40
C SER A 125 4.81 -15.21 -1.24
N LEU A 126 4.94 -14.38 -0.19
CA LEU A 126 6.21 -13.75 0.18
C LEU A 126 7.27 -14.78 0.62
N PHE A 127 6.86 -15.77 1.40
CA PHE A 127 7.73 -16.87 1.82
C PHE A 127 8.21 -17.71 0.63
N GLU A 128 7.31 -18.07 -0.29
CA GLU A 128 7.64 -18.77 -1.54
C GLU A 128 8.61 -17.95 -2.42
N SER A 129 8.39 -16.64 -2.55
CA SER A 129 9.31 -15.76 -3.29
C SER A 129 10.71 -15.72 -2.65
N TYR A 130 10.76 -15.73 -1.32
CA TYR A 130 12.03 -15.79 -0.60
C TYR A 130 12.74 -17.13 -0.84
N GLN A 131 12.01 -18.25 -0.78
CA GLN A 131 12.50 -19.59 -1.11
C GLN A 131 13.13 -19.66 -2.50
N GLU A 132 12.40 -19.21 -3.51
CA GLU A 132 12.84 -19.20 -4.91
C GLU A 132 14.11 -18.37 -5.09
N SER A 133 14.20 -17.21 -4.44
CA SER A 133 15.37 -16.33 -4.53
C SER A 133 16.62 -16.90 -3.85
N MET A 134 16.46 -17.81 -2.89
CA MET A 134 17.56 -18.33 -2.08
C MET A 134 18.19 -19.60 -2.65
N SER A 135 17.57 -20.25 -3.64
CA SER A 135 18.05 -21.34 -4.52
C SER A 135 18.79 -22.55 -3.91
N HIS A 136 19.43 -22.52 -2.73
CA HIS A 136 20.30 -23.59 -2.23
C HIS A 136 20.55 -23.65 -0.71
N ALA A 137 19.84 -22.91 0.16
CA ALA A 137 20.11 -23.03 1.60
C ALA A 137 18.88 -22.89 2.49
N MET A 138 18.69 -23.90 3.33
CA MET A 138 17.83 -24.01 4.52
C MET A 138 16.43 -24.62 4.33
N ASP A 139 16.19 -25.69 5.09
CA ASP A 139 14.86 -26.12 5.51
C ASP A 139 14.21 -24.98 6.27
N LEU A 140 13.38 -24.20 5.58
CA LEU A 140 12.62 -23.15 6.22
C LEU A 140 11.57 -23.75 7.15
N THR A 141 11.49 -23.17 8.33
CA THR A 141 10.74 -23.69 9.45
C THR A 141 9.40 -22.96 9.60
N LYS A 142 8.53 -23.45 10.49
CA LYS A 142 7.31 -22.74 10.91
C LYS A 142 7.62 -21.34 11.48
N GLN A 143 8.80 -21.13 12.06
CA GLN A 143 9.23 -19.84 12.61
C GLN A 143 9.49 -18.81 11.50
N ASP A 144 9.98 -19.25 10.35
CA ASP A 144 10.16 -18.38 9.19
C ASP A 144 8.81 -17.89 8.66
N MET A 145 7.80 -18.78 8.59
CA MET A 145 6.44 -18.41 8.21
C MET A 145 5.80 -17.35 9.11
N GLU A 146 6.06 -17.38 10.42
CA GLU A 146 5.55 -16.37 11.36
C GLU A 146 6.10 -14.97 11.08
N THR A 147 7.35 -14.88 10.60
CA THR A 147 7.96 -13.63 10.15
C THR A 147 7.22 -13.04 8.95
N PHE A 148 6.84 -13.88 7.98
CA PHE A 148 6.08 -13.43 6.80
C PHE A 148 4.62 -13.10 7.12
N ILE A 149 4.00 -13.78 8.09
CA ILE A 149 2.69 -13.39 8.63
C ILE A 149 2.77 -12.00 9.25
N THR A 150 3.76 -11.76 10.12
CA THR A 150 3.97 -10.44 10.75
C THR A 150 4.22 -9.35 9.70
N LYS A 151 4.99 -9.65 8.66
CA LYS A 151 5.24 -8.73 7.54
C LYS A 151 3.96 -8.43 6.75
N ALA A 152 3.13 -9.44 6.47
CA ALA A 152 1.85 -9.25 5.81
C ALA A 152 0.89 -8.37 6.64
N GLU A 153 0.78 -8.63 7.95
CA GLU A 153 0.01 -7.80 8.88
C GLU A 153 0.50 -6.35 8.88
N LYS A 154 1.81 -6.13 8.88
CA LYS A 154 2.42 -4.78 8.79
C LYS A 154 2.04 -4.06 7.49
N PHE A 155 1.88 -4.75 6.38
CA PHE A 155 1.42 -4.16 5.12
C PHE A 155 -0.04 -3.70 5.19
N ALA A 156 -0.91 -4.50 5.79
CA ALA A 156 -2.30 -4.10 6.02
C ALA A 156 -2.39 -2.87 6.94
N SER A 157 -1.64 -2.90 8.05
CA SER A 157 -1.55 -1.80 9.01
C SER A 157 -1.00 -0.53 8.35
N SER A 158 0.07 -0.64 7.55
CA SER A 158 0.66 0.50 6.84
C SER A 158 -0.34 1.12 5.85
N LEU A 159 -1.07 0.30 5.09
CA LEU A 159 -2.07 0.80 4.13
C LEU A 159 -3.19 1.60 4.84
N GLU A 160 -3.68 1.09 5.96
CA GLU A 160 -4.72 1.75 6.77
C GLU A 160 -4.18 3.01 7.48
N ASP A 161 -2.97 2.96 8.02
CA ASP A 161 -2.27 4.10 8.62
C ASP A 161 -2.12 5.25 7.63
N GLU A 162 -1.61 4.97 6.42
CA GLU A 162 -1.41 5.98 5.39
C GLU A 162 -2.75 6.57 4.93
N ARG A 163 -3.79 5.74 4.80
CA ARG A 163 -5.17 6.20 4.52
C ARG A 163 -5.68 7.14 5.62
N ARG A 164 -5.48 6.80 6.89
CA ARG A 164 -5.90 7.61 8.04
C ARG A 164 -5.10 8.91 8.14
N LYS A 165 -3.78 8.86 7.91
CA LYS A 165 -2.91 10.04 7.89
C LYS A 165 -3.42 11.06 6.88
N ARG A 166 -3.71 10.65 5.63
CA ARG A 166 -4.30 11.55 4.60
C ARG A 166 -5.50 12.34 5.12
N GLY A 167 -6.41 11.69 5.85
CA GLY A 167 -7.62 12.34 6.38
C GLY A 167 -7.38 13.27 7.58
N LYS A 168 -6.23 13.19 8.24
CA LYS A 168 -5.92 13.95 9.47
C LYS A 168 -4.75 14.93 9.33
N PHE A 169 -3.95 14.83 8.28
CA PHE A 169 -2.67 15.55 8.15
C PHE A 169 -2.78 17.06 7.90
N GLN A 170 -3.99 17.62 7.89
CA GLN A 170 -4.25 19.01 7.54
C GLN A 170 -4.06 20.00 8.70
N TYR A 171 -3.63 19.55 9.89
CA TYR A 171 -3.52 20.41 11.08
C TYR A 171 -2.07 20.65 11.55
N ASN A 172 -1.83 21.84 12.09
CA ASN A 172 -0.56 22.43 12.58
C ASN A 172 0.48 21.41 13.08
N MET A 173 1.43 21.04 12.21
CA MET A 173 2.63 20.27 12.57
C MET A 173 3.87 21.05 12.16
N LYS A 174 4.90 21.02 13.02
CA LYS A 174 6.24 21.55 12.72
C LYS A 174 6.81 20.89 11.46
N LEU A 175 7.60 21.65 10.70
CA LEU A 175 8.16 21.22 9.41
C LEU A 175 8.94 19.90 9.50
N GLU A 176 9.80 19.76 10.52
CA GLU A 176 10.58 18.54 10.74
C GLU A 176 9.70 17.29 10.93
N MET A 177 8.57 17.43 11.63
CA MET A 177 7.62 16.33 11.82
C MET A 177 6.91 15.97 10.52
N LYS A 178 6.58 16.97 9.68
CA LYS A 178 6.02 16.72 8.35
C LYS A 178 7.01 15.94 7.49
N ARG A 179 8.27 16.37 7.46
CA ARG A 179 9.35 15.71 6.72
C ARG A 179 9.57 14.28 7.19
N SER A 180 9.73 14.07 8.50
CA SER A 180 9.95 12.74 9.07
C SER A 180 8.83 11.77 8.67
N LYS A 181 7.57 12.19 8.76
CA LYS A 181 6.44 11.34 8.35
C LYS A 181 6.40 11.11 6.85
N ALA A 182 6.71 12.12 6.03
CA ALA A 182 6.80 11.99 4.58
C ALA A 182 7.83 10.93 4.17
N VAL A 183 9.02 10.96 4.77
CA VAL A 183 10.08 9.95 4.54
C VAL A 183 9.58 8.55 4.91
N THR A 184 8.99 8.39 6.10
CA THR A 184 8.45 7.08 6.52
C THR A 184 7.37 6.55 5.57
N SER A 185 6.45 7.40 5.11
CA SER A 185 5.41 6.98 4.17
C SER A 185 5.97 6.60 2.80
N LEU A 186 7.02 7.29 2.34
CA LEU A 186 7.71 6.95 1.11
C LEU A 186 8.43 5.60 1.21
N GLU A 187 9.10 5.33 2.34
CA GLU A 187 9.72 4.02 2.59
C GLU A 187 8.70 2.88 2.66
N ARG A 188 7.58 3.09 3.37
CA ARG A 188 6.47 2.13 3.42
C ARG A 188 5.92 1.85 2.02
N ALA A 189 5.72 2.90 1.21
CA ALA A 189 5.26 2.74 -0.17
C ALA A 189 6.27 1.95 -1.02
N ARG A 190 7.58 2.24 -0.90
CA ARG A 190 8.65 1.51 -1.60
C ARG A 190 8.59 0.01 -1.29
N GLU A 191 8.56 -0.33 0.01
CA GLU A 191 8.53 -1.72 0.46
C GLU A 191 7.26 -2.42 -0.03
N PHE A 192 6.10 -1.79 0.17
CA PHE A 192 4.80 -2.34 -0.21
C PHE A 192 4.71 -2.63 -1.72
N ILE A 193 5.09 -1.66 -2.56
CA ILE A 193 5.00 -1.81 -4.03
C ILE A 193 5.95 -2.89 -4.53
N ARG A 194 7.19 -2.93 -4.01
CA ARG A 194 8.18 -3.95 -4.38
C ARG A 194 7.61 -5.34 -4.17
N GLU A 195 7.08 -5.60 -2.98
CA GLU A 195 6.54 -6.91 -2.64
C GLU A 195 5.27 -7.25 -3.44
N ILE A 196 4.33 -6.31 -3.57
CA ILE A 196 3.13 -6.54 -4.36
C ILE A 196 3.45 -6.81 -5.83
N ARG A 197 4.44 -6.14 -6.41
CA ARG A 197 4.86 -6.36 -7.79
C ARG A 197 5.40 -7.78 -8.01
N ILE A 198 6.20 -8.30 -7.07
CA ILE A 198 6.67 -9.69 -7.10
C ILE A 198 5.46 -10.63 -7.15
N LEU A 199 4.49 -10.41 -6.27
CA LEU A 199 3.30 -11.25 -6.14
C LEU A 199 2.39 -11.18 -7.36
N VAL A 200 2.29 -10.02 -8.00
CA VAL A 200 1.46 -9.84 -9.18
C VAL A 200 2.08 -10.51 -10.41
N ASN A 201 3.41 -10.50 -10.54
CA ASN A 201 4.13 -11.04 -11.70
C ASN A 201 4.43 -12.55 -11.64
N LYS A 202 4.13 -13.21 -10.52
CA LYS A 202 4.08 -14.68 -10.42
C LYS A 202 2.91 -15.28 -11.19
#